data_AF-W0GPF8-F1
#
_entry.id   AF-W0GPF8-F1
#
_cell.length_a   1.000
_cell.length_b   1.000
_cell.length_c   1.000
_cell.angle_alpha   90.00
_cell.angle_beta   90.00
_cell.angle_gamma   90.00
#
_symmetry.space_group_name_H-M   'P 1'
#
loop_
_entity.id
_entity.type
_entity.pdbx_description
1 polymer ?
#
loop_
_entity_poly.entity_id
_entity_poly.type
_entity_poly.pdbx_seq_one_letter_code
_entity_poly.pdbx_strand_id
1 'polypeptide(L)'
;MKKLLSLLSILTISATAVPTTIAASPYQKEENNSENLIRNKRQNNTFPIFNLKLSWDSKRYFVSLCNNVLTAMLENNIISSVTESTPELNCNNPNMYIINSNYQFNYFIIKISVPDDNGHWKLIDLVFRSNDFYLSGFIYRSNNVDIFYHFSDVQIERNENGQTEFDNMISGRNNLEYYNLRFNSNYTTLIGDSNPTITWPGIVQAFNDLVNYANRPNYQGNIAVIRGALARVILATAESIRFREVRNNLSQSNNTTFYWRTNFLDTITNWNRISENAVNYLEQNNNLAEFNQRNIILVLIGLYFSRVQNWKNHHDELK
;
A
#
# COMPACT_ATOMS: atom_id res chain seq x y z
N MET A 1 5.28 -71.22 -12.90
CA MET A 1 5.41 -70.66 -11.54
C MET A 1 6.66 -69.79 -11.47
N LYS A 2 6.50 -68.50 -11.11
CA LYS A 2 7.53 -67.53 -10.66
C LYS A 2 8.62 -67.28 -11.73
N LYS A 3 8.67 -66.15 -12.44
CA LYS A 3 8.79 -64.78 -11.94
C LYS A 3 8.37 -63.81 -13.06
N LEU A 4 7.19 -63.20 -12.91
CA LEU A 4 6.62 -62.21 -13.84
C LEU A 4 6.36 -60.87 -13.11
N LEU A 5 7.18 -60.55 -12.10
CA LEU A 5 7.02 -59.38 -11.24
C LEU A 5 8.41 -58.81 -10.90
N SER A 6 8.97 -58.02 -11.82
CA SER A 6 10.01 -57.03 -11.52
C SER A 6 10.09 -55.93 -12.60
N LEU A 7 9.01 -55.74 -13.37
CA LEU A 7 8.90 -54.69 -14.38
C LEU A 7 7.68 -53.77 -14.10
N LEU A 8 7.27 -53.71 -12.83
CA LEU A 8 6.18 -52.87 -12.34
C LEU A 8 6.57 -52.25 -10.99
N SER A 9 7.58 -51.36 -11.00
CA SER A 9 7.67 -50.25 -10.05
C SER A 9 7.48 -48.94 -10.82
N ILE A 10 6.31 -48.84 -11.46
CA ILE A 10 5.73 -47.58 -11.86
C ILE A 10 5.14 -46.93 -10.59
N LEU A 11 5.27 -45.60 -10.55
CA LEU A 11 4.56 -44.67 -9.66
C LEU A 11 5.00 -44.64 -8.19
N THR A 12 6.11 -43.95 -7.95
CA THR A 12 6.10 -42.95 -6.88
C THR A 12 6.59 -41.64 -7.46
N ILE A 13 5.63 -40.92 -8.04
CA ILE A 13 5.73 -39.49 -8.30
C ILE A 13 5.93 -38.85 -6.91
N SER A 14 7.18 -38.63 -6.50
CA SER A 14 7.45 -37.62 -5.48
C SER A 14 7.58 -36.30 -6.24
N ALA A 15 6.50 -35.55 -6.13
CA ALA A 15 6.35 -34.21 -6.62
C ALA A 15 7.63 -33.39 -6.43
N THR A 16 8.10 -32.82 -7.54
CA THR A 16 8.43 -31.40 -7.65
C THR A 16 8.61 -30.67 -6.32
N ALA A 17 9.77 -30.81 -5.69
CA ALA A 17 10.31 -29.72 -4.89
C ALA A 17 11.11 -28.83 -5.84
N VAL A 18 10.38 -28.16 -6.75
CA VAL A 18 10.87 -26.88 -7.29
C VAL A 18 11.17 -26.05 -6.05
N PRO A 19 12.39 -25.52 -5.87
CA PRO A 19 12.61 -24.54 -4.82
C PRO A 19 11.62 -23.42 -5.10
N THR A 20 10.57 -23.32 -4.29
CA THR A 20 9.82 -22.08 -4.14
C THR A 20 10.78 -21.15 -3.43
N THR A 21 11.75 -20.64 -4.19
CA THR A 21 12.29 -19.32 -3.95
C THR A 21 11.07 -18.42 -4.05
N ILE A 22 10.41 -18.20 -2.91
CA ILE A 22 9.53 -17.08 -2.72
C ILE A 22 10.46 -15.91 -3.00
N ALA A 23 10.38 -15.40 -4.23
CA ALA A 23 10.98 -14.15 -4.58
C ALA A 23 10.32 -13.14 -3.65
N ALA A 24 10.98 -12.89 -2.52
CA ALA A 24 10.99 -11.59 -1.90
C ALA A 24 11.00 -10.61 -3.06
N SER A 25 9.92 -9.82 -3.20
CA SER A 25 9.76 -8.86 -4.29
C SER A 25 11.13 -8.23 -4.57
N PRO A 26 11.76 -8.52 -5.71
CA PRO A 26 13.02 -7.92 -6.03
C PRO A 26 12.66 -6.51 -6.46
N TYR A 27 12.61 -5.59 -5.51
CA TYR A 27 13.32 -4.34 -5.72
C TYR A 27 14.83 -4.65 -5.59
N GLN A 28 15.32 -5.68 -6.32
CA GLN A 28 16.73 -5.75 -6.65
C GLN A 28 16.92 -4.66 -7.68
N LYS A 29 17.73 -3.68 -7.29
CA LYS A 29 18.37 -2.76 -8.21
C LYS A 29 18.89 -3.55 -9.40
N GLU A 30 18.21 -3.45 -10.53
CA GLU A 30 18.91 -3.58 -11.80
C GLU A 30 19.86 -2.37 -11.87
N GLU A 31 21.15 -2.65 -11.85
CA GLU A 31 22.17 -1.74 -12.36
C GLU A 31 21.98 -1.62 -13.87
N ASN A 32 20.95 -0.89 -14.29
CA ASN A 32 20.86 -0.33 -15.63
C ASN A 32 21.07 1.18 -15.52
N ASN A 33 22.23 1.62 -16.01
CA ASN A 33 22.76 2.98 -16.00
C ASN A 33 21.97 3.99 -16.86
N SER A 34 20.65 3.97 -16.83
CA SER A 34 19.82 4.90 -17.59
C SER A 34 18.43 5.00 -17.02
N GLU A 35 18.33 5.45 -15.77
CA GLU A 35 17.40 6.49 -15.35
C GLU A 35 17.57 6.66 -13.85
N ASN A 36 18.40 7.63 -13.49
CA ASN A 36 18.08 8.47 -12.35
C ASN A 36 16.60 8.86 -12.50
N LEU A 37 15.68 8.10 -11.89
CA LEU A 37 14.40 8.64 -11.43
C LEU A 37 14.82 9.73 -10.47
N ILE A 38 14.98 10.92 -11.04
CA ILE A 38 15.52 12.08 -10.37
C ILE A 38 14.65 12.23 -9.13
N ARG A 39 15.21 11.89 -7.97
CA ARG A 39 14.71 12.23 -6.65
C ARG A 39 14.93 13.73 -6.54
N ASN A 40 14.24 14.49 -7.39
CA ASN A 40 14.20 15.92 -7.35
C ASN A 40 13.74 16.23 -5.93
N LYS A 41 14.56 16.94 -5.15
CA LYS A 41 14.10 17.56 -3.92
C LYS A 41 13.00 18.55 -4.33
N ARG A 42 11.76 18.05 -4.38
CA ARG A 42 10.58 18.85 -4.71
C ARG A 42 10.25 19.72 -3.48
N GLN A 43 9.86 20.96 -3.73
CA GLN A 43 9.94 22.12 -2.81
C GLN A 43 9.19 21.96 -1.47
N ASN A 44 9.50 22.87 -0.53
CA ASN A 44 8.96 23.07 0.84
C ASN A 44 7.44 23.29 0.94
N ASN A 45 6.61 22.52 0.24
CA ASN A 45 5.16 22.57 0.35
C ASN A 45 4.69 21.59 1.43
N THR A 46 3.72 22.00 2.25
CA THR A 46 3.05 21.13 3.22
C THR A 46 2.48 19.91 2.49
N PHE A 47 2.80 18.70 2.95
CA PHE A 47 2.32 17.47 2.34
C PHE A 47 0.79 17.43 2.31
N PRO A 48 0.18 16.79 1.30
CA PRO A 48 -1.24 16.51 1.30
C PRO A 48 -1.61 15.67 2.54
N ILE A 49 -2.61 16.13 3.29
CA ILE A 49 -3.10 15.49 4.50
C ILE A 49 -4.56 15.08 4.30
N PHE A 50 -4.84 13.79 4.43
CA PHE A 50 -6.16 13.22 4.23
C PHE A 50 -6.71 12.70 5.54
N ASN A 51 -7.96 13.03 5.85
CA ASN A 51 -8.59 12.59 7.10
C ASN A 51 -9.45 11.35 6.84
N LEU A 52 -9.21 10.31 7.63
CA LEU A 52 -9.93 9.06 7.59
C LEU A 52 -10.39 8.67 8.99
N LYS A 53 -11.66 8.30 9.11
CA LYS A 53 -12.22 7.83 10.38
C LYS A 53 -12.34 6.31 10.32
N LEU A 54 -11.67 5.63 11.24
CA LEU A 54 -11.80 4.18 11.37
C LEU A 54 -13.21 3.84 11.85
N SER A 55 -13.83 2.85 11.22
CA SER A 55 -15.20 2.40 11.49
C SER A 55 -15.18 0.92 11.84
N TRP A 56 -16.01 0.50 12.79
CA TRP A 56 -16.24 -0.93 13.08
C TRP A 56 -16.97 -1.66 11.94
N ASP A 57 -17.64 -0.93 11.06
CA ASP A 57 -18.19 -1.41 9.80
C ASP A 57 -17.17 -1.17 8.67
N SER A 58 -16.61 -2.26 8.13
CA SER A 58 -15.63 -2.20 7.04
C SER A 58 -16.15 -1.52 5.79
N LYS A 59 -17.44 -1.70 5.45
CA LYS A 59 -18.03 -1.07 4.25
C LYS A 59 -18.02 0.44 4.39
N ARG A 60 -18.42 0.97 5.55
CA ARG A 60 -18.37 2.41 5.85
C ARG A 60 -16.95 2.96 5.83
N TYR A 61 -15.98 2.19 6.35
CA TYR A 61 -14.57 2.56 6.28
C TYR A 61 -14.12 2.70 4.82
N PHE A 62 -14.38 1.71 3.97
CA PHE A 62 -13.93 1.76 2.59
C PHE A 62 -14.64 2.83 1.77
N VAL A 63 -15.92 3.10 2.00
CA VAL A 63 -16.61 4.26 1.43
C VAL A 63 -15.87 5.56 1.79
N SER A 64 -15.49 5.73 3.07
CA SER A 64 -14.74 6.91 3.51
C SER A 64 -13.33 6.96 2.91
N LEU A 65 -12.66 5.82 2.76
CA LEU A 65 -11.36 5.73 2.10
C LEU A 65 -11.44 6.18 0.64
N CYS A 66 -12.43 5.70 -0.12
CA CYS A 66 -12.60 6.13 -1.50
C CYS A 66 -12.97 7.62 -1.58
N ASN A 67 -13.97 8.04 -0.84
CA ASN A 67 -14.53 9.39 -0.97
C ASN A 67 -13.59 10.48 -0.45
N ASN A 68 -12.79 10.19 0.58
CA ASN A 68 -11.91 11.19 1.18
C ASN A 68 -10.47 11.06 0.67
N VAL A 69 -9.91 9.85 0.68
CA VAL A 69 -8.49 9.66 0.37
C VAL A 69 -8.27 9.63 -1.14
N LEU A 70 -8.96 8.75 -1.89
CA LEU A 70 -8.76 8.69 -3.34
C LEU A 70 -9.14 10.01 -4.03
N THR A 71 -10.24 10.64 -3.62
CA THR A 71 -10.64 11.96 -4.12
C THR A 71 -9.56 13.00 -3.87
N ALA A 72 -9.08 13.11 -2.64
CA ALA A 72 -8.04 14.08 -2.34
C ALA A 72 -6.72 13.76 -3.06
N MET A 73 -6.39 12.49 -3.29
CA MET A 73 -5.22 12.11 -4.10
C MET A 73 -5.35 12.55 -5.56
N LEU A 74 -6.54 12.51 -6.15
CA LEU A 74 -6.80 13.05 -7.49
C LEU A 74 -6.72 14.58 -7.51
N GLU A 75 -7.38 15.25 -6.57
CA GLU A 75 -7.36 16.71 -6.45
C GLU A 75 -5.94 17.27 -6.25
N ASN A 76 -5.08 16.51 -5.54
CA ASN A 76 -3.69 16.87 -5.31
C ASN A 76 -2.73 16.31 -6.38
N ASN A 77 -3.25 15.79 -7.50
CA ASN A 77 -2.49 15.24 -8.63
C ASN A 77 -1.50 14.12 -8.26
N ILE A 78 -1.72 13.40 -7.16
CA ILE A 78 -0.91 12.22 -6.77
C ILE A 78 -1.20 11.06 -7.71
N ILE A 79 -2.46 10.92 -8.12
CA ILE A 79 -2.91 9.97 -9.15
C ILE A 79 -3.64 10.72 -10.26
N SER A 80 -3.79 10.06 -11.40
CA SER A 80 -4.55 10.57 -12.54
C SER A 80 -5.46 9.47 -13.07
N SER A 81 -6.67 9.81 -13.50
CA SER A 81 -7.54 8.84 -14.18
C SER A 81 -6.88 8.35 -15.45
N VAL A 82 -6.97 7.04 -15.74
CA VAL A 82 -6.48 6.47 -17.00
C VAL A 82 -7.48 6.72 -18.13
N THR A 83 -8.79 6.69 -17.84
CA THR A 83 -9.88 6.90 -18.81
C THR A 83 -10.71 8.15 -18.47
N GLU A 84 -11.40 8.72 -19.48
CA GLU A 84 -12.15 9.99 -19.38
C GLU A 84 -13.55 9.89 -18.77
N SER A 85 -14.01 8.70 -18.38
CA SER A 85 -15.31 8.53 -17.72
C SER A 85 -15.37 9.45 -16.50
N THR A 86 -16.48 10.19 -16.39
CA THR A 86 -16.71 11.25 -15.39
C THR A 86 -16.12 10.86 -14.03
N PRO A 87 -15.38 11.77 -13.37
CA PRO A 87 -14.64 11.48 -12.15
C PRO A 87 -15.56 11.40 -10.93
N GLU A 88 -16.68 10.69 -11.01
CA GLU A 88 -17.48 10.35 -9.84
C GLU A 88 -16.76 9.27 -9.03
N LEU A 89 -15.92 9.70 -8.09
CA LEU A 89 -15.26 8.79 -7.16
C LEU A 89 -16.27 8.21 -6.19
N ASN A 90 -16.66 6.98 -6.45
CA ASN A 90 -17.25 6.10 -5.47
C ASN A 90 -16.55 4.74 -5.54
N CYS A 91 -16.63 3.93 -4.48
CA CYS A 91 -15.94 2.64 -4.44
C CYS A 91 -16.41 1.61 -5.49
N ASN A 92 -17.51 1.90 -6.19
CA ASN A 92 -18.07 1.06 -7.25
C ASN A 92 -17.64 1.53 -8.65
N ASN A 93 -16.91 2.64 -8.77
CA ASN A 93 -16.49 3.17 -10.06
C ASN A 93 -15.43 2.24 -10.69
N PRO A 94 -15.63 1.77 -11.93
CA PRO A 94 -14.64 0.97 -12.67
C PRO A 94 -13.40 1.75 -13.13
N ASN A 95 -13.34 3.07 -12.90
CA ASN A 95 -12.22 3.93 -13.26
C ASN A 95 -10.92 3.42 -12.64
N MET A 96 -9.93 3.21 -13.49
CA MET A 96 -8.55 2.97 -13.06
C MET A 96 -7.78 4.28 -13.04
N TYR A 97 -6.83 4.32 -12.12
CA TYR A 97 -5.95 5.45 -11.93
C TYR A 97 -4.51 5.01 -12.15
N ILE A 98 -3.63 5.95 -12.42
CA ILE A 98 -2.18 5.73 -12.46
C ILE A 98 -1.51 6.72 -11.52
N ILE A 99 -0.45 6.27 -10.83
CA ILE A 99 0.37 7.18 -10.03
C ILE A 99 1.03 8.19 -10.97
N ASN A 100 0.87 9.47 -10.66
CA ASN A 100 1.41 10.55 -11.47
C ASN A 100 2.91 10.72 -11.20
N SER A 101 3.81 10.28 -12.07
CA SER A 101 5.25 10.43 -11.83
C SER A 101 5.72 11.90 -11.71
N ASN A 102 4.90 12.85 -12.19
CA ASN A 102 5.16 14.29 -12.18
C ASN A 102 4.56 15.04 -10.97
N TYR A 103 4.01 14.36 -9.96
CA TYR A 103 3.45 15.05 -8.78
C TYR A 103 4.52 15.82 -7.98
N GLN A 104 4.14 16.77 -7.14
CA GLN A 104 5.10 17.66 -6.45
C GLN A 104 5.58 17.17 -5.08
N PHE A 105 4.92 16.17 -4.47
CA PHE A 105 5.16 15.73 -3.10
C PHE A 105 5.75 14.32 -2.99
N ASN A 106 6.95 14.16 -2.43
CA ASN A 106 7.54 12.83 -2.21
C ASN A 106 6.70 11.91 -1.31
N TYR A 107 5.90 12.51 -0.42
CA TYR A 107 5.06 11.82 0.55
C TYR A 107 3.64 12.41 0.62
N PHE A 108 2.72 11.68 1.22
CA PHE A 108 1.43 12.18 1.67
C PHE A 108 1.05 11.51 3.01
N ILE A 109 0.13 12.12 3.74
CA ILE A 109 -0.29 11.65 5.06
C ILE A 109 -1.76 11.26 5.04
N ILE A 110 -2.08 10.08 5.59
CA ILE A 110 -3.45 9.75 5.99
C ILE A 110 -3.54 9.84 7.50
N LYS A 111 -4.24 10.86 8.01
CA LYS A 111 -4.61 11.00 9.41
C LYS A 111 -5.78 10.10 9.73
N ILE A 112 -5.59 9.20 10.68
CA ILE A 112 -6.57 8.20 11.05
C ILE A 112 -7.08 8.47 12.45
N SER A 113 -8.38 8.71 12.57
CA SER A 113 -9.08 8.70 13.84
C SER A 113 -9.48 7.27 14.19
N VAL A 114 -8.89 6.73 15.26
CA VAL A 114 -9.08 5.36 15.76
C VAL A 114 -9.98 5.41 16.99
N PRO A 115 -11.12 4.69 17.02
CA PRO A 115 -11.94 4.59 18.22
C PRO A 115 -11.23 3.72 19.26
N ASP A 116 -11.23 4.17 20.50
CA ASP A 116 -10.88 3.33 21.65
C ASP A 116 -12.12 2.69 22.29
N ASP A 117 -11.87 1.75 23.21
CA ASP A 117 -12.92 0.98 23.88
C ASP A 117 -13.84 1.84 24.77
N ASN A 118 -13.42 3.07 25.10
CA ASN A 118 -14.18 4.02 25.92
C ASN A 118 -14.97 5.03 25.07
N GLY A 119 -14.97 4.88 23.73
CA GLY A 119 -15.64 5.79 22.82
C GLY A 119 -14.89 7.10 22.55
N HIS A 120 -13.64 7.23 23.02
CA HIS A 120 -12.77 8.33 22.63
C HIS A 120 -12.09 8.04 21.29
N TRP A 121 -11.60 9.10 20.65
CA TRP A 121 -10.87 9.00 19.39
C TRP A 121 -9.41 9.32 19.62
N LYS A 122 -8.54 8.39 19.25
CA LYS A 122 -7.09 8.58 19.22
C LYS A 122 -6.66 8.84 17.78
N LEU A 123 -5.58 9.59 17.60
CA LEU A 123 -5.06 9.94 16.28
C LEU A 123 -3.75 9.22 16.01
N ILE A 124 -3.61 8.74 14.78
CA ILE A 124 -2.36 8.25 14.23
C ILE A 124 -2.26 8.72 12.78
N ASP A 125 -1.08 9.17 12.38
CA ASP A 125 -0.85 9.66 11.03
C ASP A 125 0.01 8.63 10.30
N LEU A 126 -0.49 8.09 9.19
CA LEU A 126 0.28 7.18 8.35
C LEU A 126 1.00 7.96 7.26
N VAL A 127 2.30 7.70 7.09
CA VAL A 127 3.16 8.39 6.13
C VAL A 127 3.42 7.48 4.94
N PHE A 128 2.94 7.88 3.77
CA PHE A 128 3.08 7.12 2.53
C PHE A 128 3.99 7.83 1.56
N ARG A 129 4.83 7.06 0.86
CA ARG A 129 5.58 7.56 -0.29
C ARG A 129 4.66 7.67 -1.50
N SER A 130 4.69 8.79 -2.19
CA SER A 130 3.73 9.09 -3.25
C SER A 130 3.94 8.28 -4.54
N ASN A 131 5.15 7.78 -4.82
CA ASN A 131 5.47 7.11 -6.10
C ASN A 131 4.96 5.67 -6.18
N ASP A 132 4.72 5.05 -5.04
CA ASP A 132 4.35 3.65 -4.97
C ASP A 132 3.42 3.32 -3.79
N PHE A 133 3.02 4.30 -3.00
CA PHE A 133 2.18 4.15 -1.80
C PHE A 133 2.80 3.27 -0.72
N TYR A 134 4.12 3.21 -0.68
CA TYR A 134 4.82 2.51 0.38
C TYR A 134 4.58 3.20 1.73
N LEU A 135 4.08 2.45 2.72
CA LEU A 135 4.03 2.94 4.09
C LEU A 135 5.46 3.07 4.61
N SER A 136 5.88 4.30 4.88
CA SER A 136 7.20 4.60 5.45
C SER A 136 7.19 4.51 6.97
N GLY A 137 6.02 4.70 7.59
CA GLY A 137 5.87 4.61 9.03
C GLY A 137 4.60 5.32 9.48
N PHE A 138 4.56 5.63 10.77
CA PHE A 138 3.46 6.36 11.38
C PHE A 138 3.95 7.39 12.39
N ILE A 139 3.21 8.49 12.52
CA ILE A 139 3.48 9.55 13.49
C ILE A 139 2.46 9.45 14.61
N TYR A 140 2.97 9.46 15.83
CA TYR A 140 2.16 9.66 17.02
C TYR A 140 2.32 11.09 17.50
N ARG A 141 1.18 11.78 17.62
CA ARG A 141 1.12 13.17 18.05
C ARG A 141 0.82 13.22 19.54
N SER A 142 1.76 13.73 20.33
CA SER A 142 1.55 13.96 21.76
C SER A 142 1.47 15.46 22.05
N ASN A 143 1.24 15.83 23.31
CA ASN A 143 1.18 17.25 23.69
C ASN A 143 2.53 17.96 23.59
N ASN A 144 3.66 17.22 23.69
CA ASN A 144 4.99 17.81 23.86
C ASN A 144 5.95 17.49 22.69
N VAL A 145 5.85 16.29 22.13
CA VAL A 145 6.76 15.77 21.10
C VAL A 145 5.96 14.90 20.13
N ASP A 146 6.15 15.13 18.84
CA ASP A 146 5.62 14.22 17.82
C ASP A 146 6.72 13.20 17.49
N ILE A 147 6.37 11.92 17.40
CA ILE A 147 7.35 10.85 17.16
C ILE A 147 7.00 10.15 15.85
N PHE A 148 7.93 10.16 14.89
CA PHE A 148 7.85 9.40 13.65
C PHE A 148 8.49 8.03 13.84
N TYR A 149 7.66 6.99 13.94
CA TYR A 149 8.06 5.60 13.96
C TYR A 149 8.19 5.11 12.52
N HIS A 150 9.43 4.89 12.06
CA HIS A 150 9.72 4.58 10.67
C HIS A 150 10.37 3.20 10.52
N PHE A 151 10.14 2.56 9.37
CA PHE A 151 10.83 1.32 9.04
C PHE A 151 12.34 1.54 8.84
N SER A 152 13.11 0.48 9.02
CA SER A 152 14.58 0.54 8.93
C SER A 152 15.10 0.81 7.51
N ASP A 153 14.27 0.58 6.50
CA ASP A 153 14.58 0.78 5.08
C ASP A 153 14.13 2.15 4.54
N VAL A 154 13.53 2.99 5.39
CA VAL A 154 13.25 4.39 5.04
C VAL A 154 14.53 5.20 5.11
N GLN A 155 14.85 5.89 4.01
CA GLN A 155 15.97 6.82 3.96
C GLN A 155 15.53 8.17 4.49
N ILE A 156 16.07 8.56 5.65
CA ILE A 156 15.86 9.88 6.25
C ILE A 156 17.11 10.71 5.98
N GLU A 157 17.03 11.60 5.01
CA GLU A 157 18.14 12.50 4.67
C GLU A 157 17.99 13.82 5.41
N ARG A 158 19.08 14.29 6.02
CA ARG A 158 19.18 15.63 6.60
C ARG A 158 19.88 16.56 5.62
N ASN A 159 19.35 17.76 5.44
CA ASN A 159 20.02 18.83 4.72
C ASN A 159 21.19 19.39 5.56
N GLU A 160 21.93 20.35 4.99
CA GLU A 160 23.07 20.99 5.64
C GLU A 160 22.71 21.69 6.96
N ASN A 161 21.44 22.07 7.12
CA ASN A 161 20.89 22.66 8.35
C ASN A 161 20.38 21.61 9.35
N GLY A 162 20.64 20.32 9.10
CA GLY A 162 20.18 19.21 9.94
C GLY A 162 18.69 18.87 9.82
N GLN A 163 17.95 19.53 8.94
CA GLN A 163 16.51 19.32 8.75
C GLN A 163 16.22 18.20 7.76
N THR A 164 15.19 17.42 8.02
CA THR A 164 14.68 16.41 7.09
C THR A 164 13.51 16.96 6.27
N GLU A 165 13.14 16.26 5.19
CA GLU A 165 11.90 16.55 4.46
C GLU A 165 10.63 16.36 5.33
N PHE A 166 10.73 15.58 6.41
CA PHE A 166 9.64 15.33 7.36
C PHE A 166 9.48 16.46 8.39
N ASP A 167 10.50 17.27 8.65
CA ASP A 167 10.42 18.36 9.64
C ASP A 167 9.37 19.43 9.24
N ASN A 168 9.14 19.62 7.94
CA ASN A 168 8.12 20.51 7.41
C ASN A 168 6.70 19.89 7.41
N MET A 169 6.54 18.57 7.68
CA MET A 169 5.22 17.91 7.77
C MET A 169 4.35 18.42 8.90
N ILE A 170 5.01 18.88 9.97
CA ILE A 170 4.39 19.18 11.26
C ILE A 170 4.61 20.65 11.57
N SER A 171 4.32 21.51 10.59
CA SER A 171 4.32 22.95 10.80
C SER A 171 3.31 23.31 11.91
N GLY A 172 3.81 23.52 13.13
CA GLY A 172 3.14 24.38 14.11
C GLY A 172 2.82 23.83 15.50
N ARG A 173 3.34 22.69 15.98
CA ARG A 173 3.08 22.29 17.39
C ARG A 173 4.29 21.84 18.21
N ASN A 174 5.04 20.84 17.77
CA ASN A 174 6.06 20.18 18.59
C ASN A 174 7.31 19.81 17.78
N ASN A 175 8.43 19.57 18.46
CA ASN A 175 9.60 18.95 17.84
C ASN A 175 9.25 17.54 17.33
N LEU A 176 9.77 17.18 16.16
CA LEU A 176 9.63 15.85 15.58
C LEU A 176 10.84 14.99 15.94
N GLU A 177 10.60 13.91 16.68
CA GLU A 177 11.58 12.87 16.96
C GLU A 177 11.44 11.70 16.00
N TYR A 178 12.52 10.97 15.80
CA TYR A 178 12.60 9.85 14.86
C TYR A 178 12.92 8.57 15.61
N TYR A 179 12.05 7.58 15.47
CA TYR A 179 12.23 6.26 16.07
C TYR A 179 12.28 5.18 15.00
N ASN A 180 13.44 4.54 14.87
CA ASN A 180 13.62 3.42 13.94
C ASN A 180 13.03 2.15 14.54
N LEU A 181 12.09 1.52 13.84
CA LEU A 181 11.42 0.29 14.24
C LEU A 181 12.34 -0.95 14.27
N ARG A 182 13.55 -0.85 13.68
CA ARG A 182 14.57 -1.91 13.58
C ARG A 182 14.14 -3.14 12.76
N PHE A 183 13.13 -2.97 11.90
CA PHE A 183 12.75 -3.93 10.87
C PHE A 183 12.22 -3.19 9.64
N ASN A 184 12.30 -3.83 8.47
CA ASN A 184 11.83 -3.26 7.21
C ASN A 184 10.34 -3.55 6.97
N SER A 185 9.76 -2.83 6.01
CA SER A 185 8.34 -2.90 5.66
C SER A 185 7.91 -4.15 4.87
N ASN A 186 8.85 -4.98 4.42
CA ASN A 186 8.53 -6.09 3.51
C ASN A 186 7.62 -7.12 4.21
N TYR A 187 6.62 -7.68 3.52
CA TYR A 187 5.73 -8.71 4.08
C TYR A 187 6.47 -9.96 4.60
N THR A 188 7.58 -10.37 3.98
CA THR A 188 8.44 -11.44 4.52
C THR A 188 8.99 -11.06 5.90
N THR A 189 9.27 -9.77 6.11
CA THR A 189 9.63 -9.27 7.45
C THR A 189 8.39 -9.08 8.31
N LEU A 190 7.25 -8.60 7.84
CA LEU A 190 6.12 -8.31 8.75
C LEU A 190 5.40 -9.56 9.24
N ILE A 191 5.28 -10.58 8.40
CA ILE A 191 4.51 -11.80 8.68
C ILE A 191 5.24 -13.09 8.31
N GLY A 192 6.40 -13.02 7.65
CA GLY A 192 7.21 -14.20 7.33
C GLY A 192 6.43 -15.21 6.51
N ASP A 193 6.60 -16.48 6.85
CA ASP A 193 5.90 -17.56 6.17
C ASP A 193 4.51 -17.86 6.72
N SER A 194 4.02 -17.07 7.68
CA SER A 194 2.72 -17.31 8.30
C SER A 194 1.56 -17.08 7.32
N ASN A 195 0.42 -17.70 7.63
CA ASN A 195 -0.84 -17.47 6.92
C ASN A 195 -1.90 -16.91 7.90
N PRO A 196 -1.70 -15.70 8.44
CA PRO A 196 -2.58 -15.17 9.47
C PRO A 196 -3.99 -14.96 8.94
N THR A 197 -4.96 -15.09 9.84
CA THR A 197 -6.34 -14.67 9.58
C THR A 197 -6.41 -13.16 9.46
N ILE A 198 -7.20 -12.73 8.48
CA ILE A 198 -7.51 -11.35 8.17
C ILE A 198 -9.02 -11.19 8.35
N THR A 199 -9.37 -10.47 9.41
CA THR A 199 -10.74 -10.09 9.75
C THR A 199 -10.78 -8.60 10.01
N TRP A 200 -11.94 -7.97 9.79
CA TRP A 200 -12.08 -6.54 10.05
C TRP A 200 -11.86 -6.18 11.52
N PRO A 201 -12.40 -6.93 12.51
CA PRO A 201 -12.08 -6.69 13.92
C PRO A 201 -10.57 -6.77 14.19
N GLY A 202 -9.85 -7.71 13.56
CA GLY A 202 -8.40 -7.81 13.69
C GLY A 202 -7.64 -6.62 13.07
N ILE A 203 -8.17 -6.00 12.01
CA ILE A 203 -7.64 -4.75 11.44
C ILE A 203 -7.90 -3.56 12.38
N VAL A 204 -9.09 -3.46 12.96
CA VAL A 204 -9.39 -2.40 13.93
C VAL A 204 -8.50 -2.52 15.16
N GLN A 205 -8.29 -3.74 15.66
CA GLN A 205 -7.34 -4.00 16.73
C GLN A 205 -5.92 -3.59 16.34
N ALA A 206 -5.47 -3.89 15.12
CA ALA A 206 -4.15 -3.50 14.65
C ALA A 206 -3.92 -1.97 14.71
N PHE A 207 -4.91 -1.17 14.34
CA PHE A 207 -4.82 0.30 14.51
C PHE A 207 -4.68 0.70 15.98
N ASN A 208 -5.46 0.09 16.87
CA ASN A 208 -5.34 0.32 18.31
C ASN A 208 -3.97 -0.11 18.86
N ASP A 209 -3.41 -1.23 18.38
CA ASP A 209 -2.09 -1.71 18.78
C ASP A 209 -0.98 -0.71 18.40
N LEU A 210 -1.05 -0.10 17.20
CA LEU A 210 -0.10 0.93 16.79
C LEU A 210 -0.18 2.18 17.68
N VAL A 211 -1.40 2.66 17.95
CA VAL A 211 -1.61 3.83 18.82
C VAL A 211 -1.11 3.56 20.24
N ASN A 212 -1.41 2.38 20.78
CA ASN A 212 -1.02 2.00 22.14
C ASN A 212 0.50 1.78 22.27
N TYR A 213 1.14 1.24 21.23
CA TYR A 213 2.59 1.14 21.15
C TYR A 213 3.23 2.53 21.19
N ALA A 214 2.73 3.44 20.36
CA ALA A 214 3.31 4.76 20.19
C ALA A 214 3.17 5.66 21.43
N ASN A 215 2.09 5.48 22.20
CA ASN A 215 1.85 6.16 23.47
C ASN A 215 2.77 5.67 24.62
N ARG A 216 3.66 4.70 24.35
CA ARG A 216 4.60 4.16 25.36
C ARG A 216 6.04 4.20 24.83
N PRO A 217 6.65 5.38 24.65
CA PRO A 217 7.95 5.54 23.98
C PRO A 217 9.11 4.78 24.65
N ASN A 218 9.02 4.47 25.95
CA ASN A 218 10.03 3.67 26.68
C ASN A 218 9.75 2.16 26.71
N TYR A 219 8.62 1.73 26.14
CA TYR A 219 8.23 0.33 26.10
C TYR A 219 8.60 -0.25 24.73
N GLN A 220 9.52 -1.20 24.71
CA GLN A 220 9.94 -1.85 23.45
C GLN A 220 8.83 -2.70 22.81
N GLY A 221 7.68 -2.85 23.46
CA GLY A 221 6.53 -3.57 22.91
C GLY A 221 6.83 -5.05 22.69
N ASN A 222 5.81 -5.75 22.22
CA ASN A 222 6.06 -7.01 21.51
C ASN A 222 6.22 -6.67 20.03
N ILE A 223 7.46 -6.70 19.53
CA ILE A 223 7.79 -6.38 18.13
C ILE A 223 6.98 -7.23 17.14
N ALA A 224 6.63 -8.47 17.50
CA ALA A 224 5.83 -9.35 16.65
C ALA A 224 4.38 -8.85 16.51
N VAL A 225 3.81 -8.27 17.57
CA VAL A 225 2.47 -7.65 17.54
C VAL A 225 2.49 -6.45 16.58
N ILE A 226 3.51 -5.60 16.66
CA ILE A 226 3.62 -4.42 15.78
C ILE A 226 3.84 -4.80 14.33
N ARG A 227 4.69 -5.80 14.05
CA ARG A 227 4.87 -6.35 12.70
C ARG A 227 3.54 -6.85 12.12
N GLY A 228 2.79 -7.64 12.89
CA GLY A 228 1.47 -8.14 12.48
C GLY A 228 0.40 -7.05 12.36
N ALA A 229 0.47 -6.00 13.18
CA ALA A 229 -0.43 -4.86 13.10
C ALA A 229 -0.15 -4.01 11.84
N LEU A 230 1.12 -3.70 11.57
CA LEU A 230 1.53 -2.97 10.38
C LEU A 230 1.13 -3.70 9.09
N ALA A 231 1.28 -5.02 9.02
CA ALA A 231 0.82 -5.79 7.86
C ALA A 231 -0.68 -5.61 7.58
N ARG A 232 -1.52 -5.61 8.63
CA ARG A 232 -2.98 -5.41 8.53
C ARG A 232 -3.34 -3.97 8.19
N VAL A 233 -2.64 -3.00 8.75
CA VAL A 233 -2.84 -1.58 8.47
C VAL A 233 -2.48 -1.26 7.01
N ILE A 234 -1.34 -1.77 6.52
CA ILE A 234 -0.94 -1.63 5.11
C ILE A 234 -2.00 -2.25 4.19
N LEU A 235 -2.49 -3.45 4.53
CA LEU A 235 -3.54 -4.13 3.76
C LEU A 235 -4.84 -3.30 3.69
N ALA A 236 -5.24 -2.71 4.80
CA ALA A 236 -6.46 -1.90 4.89
C ALA A 236 -6.32 -0.50 4.26
N THR A 237 -5.12 -0.05 3.95
CA THR A 237 -4.84 1.29 3.41
C THR A 237 -4.22 1.22 2.01
N ALA A 238 -2.91 1.06 1.90
CA ALA A 238 -2.20 1.05 0.62
C ALA A 238 -2.72 -0.04 -0.33
N GLU A 239 -2.91 -1.27 0.15
CA GLU A 239 -3.31 -2.37 -0.75
C GLU A 239 -4.78 -2.26 -1.17
N SER A 240 -5.66 -1.75 -0.31
CA SER A 240 -7.07 -1.51 -0.67
C SER A 240 -7.27 -0.29 -1.59
N ILE A 241 -6.29 0.63 -1.60
CA ILE A 241 -6.15 1.70 -2.60
C ILE A 241 -5.65 1.12 -3.93
N ARG A 242 -4.64 0.24 -3.91
CA ARG A 242 -4.07 -0.33 -5.14
C ARG A 242 -5.00 -1.35 -5.80
N PHE A 243 -5.71 -2.16 -5.03
CA PHE A 243 -6.45 -3.32 -5.51
C PHE A 243 -7.90 -3.33 -5.06
N ARG A 244 -8.82 -3.45 -6.02
CA ARG A 244 -10.26 -3.58 -5.73
C ARG A 244 -10.56 -4.91 -5.06
N GLU A 245 -9.88 -5.98 -5.47
CA GLU A 245 -10.05 -7.31 -4.89
C GLU A 245 -9.73 -7.32 -3.39
N VAL A 246 -8.60 -6.74 -3.00
CA VAL A 246 -8.21 -6.60 -1.59
C VAL A 246 -9.29 -5.85 -0.81
N ARG A 247 -9.72 -4.70 -1.32
CA ARG A 247 -10.80 -3.90 -0.71
C ARG A 247 -12.09 -4.69 -0.57
N ASN A 248 -12.51 -5.40 -1.61
CA ASN A 248 -13.76 -6.17 -1.63
C ASN A 248 -13.73 -7.31 -0.61
N ASN A 249 -12.62 -8.05 -0.53
CA ASN A 249 -12.42 -9.09 0.48
C ASN A 249 -12.48 -8.48 1.89
N LEU A 250 -11.76 -7.38 2.14
CA LEU A 250 -11.80 -6.72 3.44
C LEU A 250 -13.19 -6.16 3.80
N SER A 251 -13.97 -5.68 2.83
CA SER A 251 -15.34 -5.16 3.04
C SER A 251 -16.35 -6.23 3.49
N GLN A 252 -15.99 -7.50 3.31
CA GLN A 252 -16.76 -8.66 3.75
C GLN A 252 -16.18 -9.27 5.04
N SER A 253 -14.98 -8.83 5.44
CA SER A 253 -14.22 -9.46 6.51
C SER A 253 -14.73 -9.18 7.94
N ASN A 254 -15.84 -8.46 8.08
CA ASN A 254 -16.64 -8.45 9.30
C ASN A 254 -17.28 -9.82 9.57
N ASN A 255 -17.72 -10.52 8.52
CA ASN A 255 -18.50 -11.77 8.62
C ASN A 255 -17.79 -12.97 7.98
N THR A 256 -16.70 -12.73 7.25
CA THR A 256 -15.93 -13.76 6.55
C THR A 256 -14.48 -13.71 6.99
N THR A 257 -13.88 -14.87 7.25
CA THR A 257 -12.46 -14.95 7.54
C THR A 257 -11.69 -15.16 6.26
N PHE A 258 -10.75 -14.27 5.97
CA PHE A 258 -9.79 -14.43 4.90
C PHE A 258 -8.42 -14.79 5.47
N TYR A 259 -7.53 -15.29 4.62
CA TYR A 259 -6.18 -15.69 4.99
C TYR A 259 -5.18 -15.01 4.06
N TRP A 260 -4.09 -14.50 4.64
CA TRP A 260 -3.04 -13.77 3.91
C TRP A 260 -2.60 -14.45 2.60
N ARG A 261 -2.10 -15.69 2.69
CA ARG A 261 -1.55 -16.44 1.56
C ARG A 261 -2.61 -16.85 0.55
N THR A 262 -3.82 -17.12 1.03
CA THR A 262 -4.90 -17.65 0.20
C THR A 262 -5.62 -16.55 -0.58
N ASN A 263 -5.77 -15.36 0.01
CA ASN A 263 -6.69 -14.35 -0.51
C ASN A 263 -6.02 -13.02 -0.90
N PHE A 264 -4.75 -12.79 -0.56
CA PHE A 264 -4.12 -11.49 -0.76
C PHE A 264 -2.71 -11.56 -1.37
N LEU A 265 -1.92 -12.57 -1.00
CA LEU A 265 -0.50 -12.65 -1.36
C LEU A 265 -0.28 -12.55 -2.87
N ASP A 266 -0.96 -13.37 -3.67
CA ASP A 266 -0.76 -13.39 -5.12
C ASP A 266 -1.14 -12.06 -5.78
N THR A 267 -2.28 -11.47 -5.38
CA THR A 267 -2.72 -10.17 -5.90
C THR A 267 -1.68 -9.08 -5.61
N ILE A 268 -1.19 -9.01 -4.36
CA ILE A 268 -0.28 -7.95 -3.90
C ILE A 268 1.12 -8.08 -4.53
N THR A 269 1.66 -9.29 -4.64
CA THR A 269 3.02 -9.50 -5.18
C THR A 269 3.10 -9.30 -6.70
N ASN A 270 1.96 -9.27 -7.39
CA ASN A 270 1.88 -9.13 -8.84
C ASN A 270 1.54 -7.70 -9.31
N TRP A 271 1.61 -6.68 -8.45
CA TRP A 271 1.20 -5.31 -8.79
C TRP A 271 1.84 -4.78 -10.09
N ASN A 272 3.15 -4.98 -10.24
CA ASN A 272 3.89 -4.52 -11.41
C ASN A 272 3.45 -5.24 -12.68
N ARG A 273 3.42 -6.57 -12.64
CA ARG A 273 2.99 -7.41 -13.77
C ARG A 273 1.55 -7.09 -14.21
N ILE A 274 0.64 -6.90 -13.24
CA ILE A 274 -0.75 -6.55 -13.54
C ILE A 274 -0.83 -5.14 -14.15
N SER A 275 -0.03 -4.19 -13.65
CA SER A 275 0.02 -2.82 -14.20
C SER A 275 0.54 -2.80 -15.64
N GLU A 276 1.61 -3.55 -15.92
CA GLU A 276 2.15 -3.71 -17.27
C GLU A 276 1.12 -4.29 -18.24
N ASN A 277 0.46 -5.37 -17.83
CA ASN A 277 -0.57 -6.02 -18.63
C ASN A 277 -1.75 -5.07 -18.91
N ALA A 278 -2.13 -4.24 -17.94
CA ALA A 278 -3.18 -3.24 -18.13
C ALA A 278 -2.78 -2.22 -19.21
N VAL A 279 -1.55 -1.70 -19.16
CA VAL A 279 -1.07 -0.70 -20.11
C VAL A 279 -0.88 -1.30 -21.51
N ASN A 280 -0.34 -2.51 -21.61
CA ASN A 280 -0.25 -3.23 -22.89
C ASN A 280 -1.66 -3.46 -23.49
N TYR A 281 -2.64 -3.84 -22.67
CA TYR A 281 -4.02 -4.02 -23.12
C TYR A 281 -4.64 -2.70 -23.60
N LEU A 282 -4.41 -1.61 -22.87
CA LEU A 282 -4.88 -0.26 -23.23
C LEU A 282 -4.35 0.16 -24.61
N GLU A 283 -3.05 0.00 -24.85
CA GLU A 283 -2.41 0.37 -26.12
C GLU A 283 -2.91 -0.49 -27.29
N GLN A 284 -3.25 -1.76 -27.04
CA GLN A 284 -3.74 -2.68 -28.09
C GLN A 284 -5.23 -2.48 -28.42
N ASN A 285 -6.06 -2.19 -27.42
CA ASN A 285 -7.52 -2.22 -27.55
C ASN A 285 -8.16 -0.83 -27.44
N ASN A 286 -7.38 0.22 -27.18
CA ASN A 286 -7.82 1.61 -26.96
C ASN A 286 -8.91 1.75 -25.88
N ASN A 287 -9.01 0.80 -24.96
CA ASN A 287 -9.89 0.85 -23.81
C ASN A 287 -9.45 -0.17 -22.76
N LEU A 288 -10.04 -0.09 -21.57
CA LEU A 288 -9.78 -1.01 -20.46
C LEU A 288 -11.04 -1.71 -19.95
N ALA A 289 -12.13 -1.70 -20.72
CA ALA A 289 -13.43 -2.18 -20.25
C ALA A 289 -13.38 -3.67 -19.87
N GLU A 290 -12.88 -4.54 -20.74
CA GLU A 290 -12.79 -5.98 -20.46
C GLU A 290 -11.70 -6.31 -19.42
N PHE A 291 -10.61 -5.54 -19.41
CA PHE A 291 -9.58 -5.66 -18.38
C PHE A 291 -10.16 -5.33 -16.99
N ASN A 292 -10.96 -4.27 -16.91
CA ASN A 292 -11.65 -3.83 -15.69
C ASN A 292 -12.68 -4.83 -15.19
N GLN A 293 -13.39 -5.54 -16.06
CA GLN A 293 -14.40 -6.54 -15.66
C GLN A 293 -13.82 -7.65 -14.78
N ARG A 294 -12.50 -7.89 -14.83
CA ARG A 294 -11.80 -8.86 -13.97
C ARG A 294 -11.38 -8.29 -12.60
N ASN A 295 -11.62 -7.00 -12.34
CA ASN A 295 -11.66 -6.34 -11.01
C ASN A 295 -10.50 -6.56 -10.02
N ILE A 296 -9.26 -6.67 -10.49
CA ILE A 296 -8.10 -6.90 -9.61
C ILE A 296 -7.50 -5.57 -9.12
N ILE A 297 -7.17 -4.66 -10.05
CA ILE A 297 -6.38 -3.45 -9.80
C ILE A 297 -7.23 -2.16 -9.89
N LEU A 298 -6.92 -1.18 -9.06
CA LEU A 298 -7.51 0.17 -9.05
C LEU A 298 -6.49 1.22 -9.47
N VAL A 299 -5.26 1.14 -8.94
CA VAL A 299 -4.19 2.11 -9.21
C VAL A 299 -2.99 1.40 -9.82
N LEU A 300 -2.59 1.84 -11.02
CA LEU A 300 -1.43 1.37 -11.74
C LEU A 300 -0.14 2.04 -11.23
N ILE A 301 0.97 1.30 -11.32
CA ILE A 301 2.30 1.81 -10.96
C ILE A 301 2.71 3.00 -11.84
N GLY A 302 3.34 4.01 -11.24
CA GLY A 302 3.75 5.24 -11.92
C GLY A 302 4.87 5.07 -12.95
N LEU A 303 5.58 3.93 -12.96
CA LEU A 303 6.55 3.54 -14.00
C LEU A 303 5.94 3.64 -15.41
N TYR A 304 4.66 3.31 -15.55
CA TYR A 304 3.98 3.32 -16.84
C TYR A 304 3.30 4.66 -17.17
N PHE A 305 3.51 5.70 -16.36
CA PHE A 305 2.82 6.98 -16.50
C PHE A 305 3.02 7.61 -17.89
N SER A 306 4.26 7.69 -18.36
CA SER A 306 4.57 8.29 -19.66
C SER A 306 3.89 7.56 -20.81
N ARG A 307 3.80 6.22 -20.75
CA ARG A 307 3.09 5.41 -21.74
C ARG A 307 1.60 5.73 -21.76
N VAL A 308 0.97 5.82 -20.59
CA VAL A 308 -0.45 6.22 -20.47
C VAL A 308 -0.69 7.63 -20.99
N GLN A 309 0.21 8.60 -20.71
CA GLN A 309 0.07 9.96 -21.23
C GLN A 309 0.24 10.04 -22.75
N ASN A 310 1.21 9.31 -23.31
CA ASN A 310 1.40 9.25 -24.76
C ASN A 310 0.16 8.67 -25.46
N TRP A 311 -0.42 7.61 -24.89
CA TRP A 311 -1.68 7.04 -25.39
C TRP A 311 -2.81 8.07 -25.37
N LYS A 312 -3.00 8.80 -24.27
CA LYS A 312 -4.03 9.85 -24.16
C LYS A 312 -3.89 10.93 -25.21
N ASN A 313 -2.68 11.50 -25.34
CA ASN A 313 -2.42 12.57 -26.30
C ASN A 313 -2.76 12.12 -27.73
N HIS A 314 -2.38 10.89 -28.10
CA HIS A 314 -2.70 10.34 -29.41
C HIS A 314 -4.19 10.09 -29.61
N HIS A 315 -4.90 9.64 -28.57
CA HIS A 315 -6.33 9.38 -28.62
C HIS A 315 -7.15 10.68 -28.75
N ASP A 316 -6.71 11.76 -28.12
CA ASP A 316 -7.37 13.07 -28.19
C ASP A 316 -7.15 13.76 -29.55
N GLU A 317 -6.00 13.54 -30.20
CA GLU A 317 -5.75 14.01 -31.58
C GLU A 317 -6.65 13.34 -32.62
N LEU A 318 -7.21 12.16 -32.32
CA LEU A 318 -8.05 11.38 -33.23
C LEU A 318 -9.56 11.68 -33.07
N LYS A 319 -9.98 12.49 -32.09
CA LYS A 319 -11.37 12.92 -31.86
C LYS A 319 -11.65 14.27 -32.52
#